data_AF-A0A1I9LP16-F1
#
_entry.id   AF-A0A1I9LP16-F1
#
_cell.length_a   1.000
_cell.length_b   1.000
_cell.length_c   1.000
_cell.angle_alpha   90.00
_cell.angle_beta   90.00
_cell.angle_gamma   90.00
#
_symmetry.space_group_name_H-M   'P 1'
#
loop_
_entity.id
_entity.type
_entity.pdbx_description
1 polymer ?
#
loop_
_entity_poly.entity_id
_entity_poly.type
_entity_poly.pdbx_seq_one_letter_code
_entity_poly.pdbx_strand_id
1 'polypeptide(L)'
;MEKVYSFRSMNLDDPFYGSSDEEDYSEARVLGNENKQRRVKFHSAGYRDGIVAGKEAIAQEGYNFGYKESVLNGYQFGLVRGVSSALAFLPDELREKLIDKQETREKFQKLHSSVHALSTEVAMKRFYETLTTKQGEEKSGEEGPDSCSDSGSGSGVNVTTDLGSYVTELSSLLDKSPTIEVKFDT
;
A
#
# COMPACT_ATOMS: atom_id res chain seq x y z
N MET A 1 -54.38 63.03 79.39
CA MET A 1 -54.79 64.06 78.41
C MET A 1 -53.61 64.28 77.48
N GLU A 2 -53.68 64.31 76.16
CA GLU A 2 -54.66 63.92 75.14
C GLU A 2 -53.84 63.89 73.83
N LYS A 3 -54.19 62.98 72.92
CA LYS A 3 -53.45 62.60 71.70
C LYS A 3 -53.17 63.79 70.77
N VAL A 4 -52.11 63.68 69.98
CA VAL A 4 -52.22 63.88 68.52
C VAL A 4 -51.37 62.84 67.79
N TYR A 5 -52.05 61.92 67.12
CA TYR A 5 -51.54 61.10 66.02
C TYR A 5 -51.39 62.00 64.79
N SER A 6 -50.30 61.83 64.03
CA SER A 6 -50.30 62.20 62.61
C SER A 6 -50.01 60.96 61.77
N PHE A 7 -50.85 60.75 60.78
CA PHE A 7 -51.01 59.56 59.94
C PHE A 7 -50.69 59.92 58.48
N ARG A 8 -50.25 58.89 57.71
CA ARG A 8 -50.01 58.84 56.24
C ARG A 8 -48.72 59.51 55.74
N SER A 9 -47.98 58.93 54.80
CA SER A 9 -48.41 58.17 53.62
C SER A 9 -47.67 56.85 53.42
N MET A 10 -48.43 55.76 53.23
CA MET A 10 -47.97 54.61 52.47
C MET A 10 -48.02 55.00 51.00
N ASN A 11 -46.89 55.03 50.31
CA ASN A 11 -46.88 54.88 48.86
C ASN A 11 -46.47 53.44 48.55
N LEU A 12 -47.49 52.60 48.40
CA LEU A 12 -47.42 51.45 47.51
C LEU A 12 -47.52 52.01 46.09
N ASP A 13 -46.45 51.91 45.31
CA ASP A 13 -46.53 52.00 43.85
C ASP A 13 -45.69 50.84 43.27
N ASP A 14 -46.44 49.85 42.79
CA ASP A 14 -46.19 48.76 41.83
C ASP A 14 -44.78 48.15 41.64
N PRO A 15 -44.65 46.80 41.72
CA PRO A 15 -43.56 46.11 41.04
C PRO A 15 -43.77 46.22 39.53
N PHE A 16 -43.03 47.15 38.91
CA PHE A 16 -42.89 47.27 37.47
C PHE A 16 -42.48 45.92 36.87
N TYR A 17 -43.42 45.30 36.16
CA TYR A 17 -43.24 44.06 35.43
C TYR A 17 -42.24 44.29 34.28
N GLY A 18 -41.02 43.74 34.39
CA GLY A 18 -40.10 43.60 33.26
C GLY A 18 -38.63 43.84 33.57
N SER A 19 -37.91 42.79 33.95
CA SER A 19 -36.55 42.56 33.45
C SER A 19 -36.27 41.06 33.47
N SER A 20 -36.74 40.41 32.41
CA SER A 20 -36.25 39.12 31.97
C SER A 20 -34.78 39.27 31.58
N ASP A 21 -33.86 39.08 32.53
CA ASP A 21 -32.40 39.13 32.28
C ASP A 21 -31.64 38.02 33.04
N GLU A 22 -32.34 36.94 33.44
CA GLU A 22 -31.73 35.77 34.09
C GLU A 22 -31.68 34.54 33.16
N GLU A 23 -32.35 34.58 32.00
CA GLU A 23 -32.30 33.47 31.03
C GLU A 23 -31.17 33.63 30.00
N ASP A 24 -30.80 34.86 29.64
CA ASP A 24 -29.81 35.17 28.59
C ASP A 24 -28.37 34.80 29.00
N TYR A 25 -28.02 34.99 30.28
CA TYR A 25 -26.73 34.55 30.83
C TYR A 25 -26.61 33.03 30.92
N SER A 26 -27.74 32.32 31.12
CA SER A 26 -27.75 30.87 31.22
C SER A 26 -27.62 30.22 29.84
N GLU A 27 -28.34 30.74 28.84
CA GLU A 27 -28.29 30.27 27.46
C GLU A 27 -26.94 30.58 26.81
N ALA A 28 -26.41 31.80 26.97
CA ALA A 28 -25.09 32.16 26.46
C ALA A 28 -23.96 31.30 27.06
N ARG A 29 -24.06 30.92 28.34
CA ARG A 29 -23.11 30.01 29.00
C ARG A 29 -23.25 28.57 28.52
N VAL A 30 -24.48 28.08 28.32
CA VAL A 30 -24.74 26.75 27.75
C VAL A 30 -24.19 26.67 26.32
N LEU A 31 -24.52 27.65 25.47
CA LEU A 31 -24.02 27.74 24.09
C LEU A 31 -22.49 27.86 24.03
N GLY A 32 -21.87 28.62 24.93
CA GLY A 32 -20.42 28.73 25.05
C GLY A 32 -19.74 27.40 25.45
N ASN A 33 -20.35 26.66 26.37
CA ASN A 33 -19.87 25.35 26.79
C ASN A 33 -20.03 24.30 25.67
N GLU A 34 -21.17 24.27 24.99
CA GLU A 34 -21.41 23.38 23.85
C GLU A 34 -20.44 23.66 22.70
N ASN A 35 -20.19 24.93 22.39
CA ASN A 35 -19.23 25.32 21.36
C ASN A 35 -17.80 24.86 21.74
N LYS A 36 -17.40 25.05 22.99
CA LYS A 36 -16.11 24.54 23.50
C LYS A 36 -16.02 23.02 23.38
N GLN A 37 -17.10 22.30 23.69
CA GLN A 37 -17.13 20.85 23.62
C GLN A 37 -17.13 20.33 22.17
N ARG A 38 -17.82 21.01 21.25
CA ARG A 38 -17.71 20.77 19.80
C ARG A 38 -16.29 20.99 19.32
N ARG A 39 -15.65 22.11 19.67
CA ARG A 39 -14.26 22.39 19.29
C ARG A 39 -13.28 21.31 19.75
N VAL A 40 -13.38 20.85 20.99
CA VAL A 40 -12.52 19.76 21.50
C VAL A 40 -12.81 18.45 20.76
N LYS A 41 -14.07 18.08 20.57
CA LYS A 41 -14.45 16.86 19.84
C LYS A 41 -13.97 16.88 18.39
N PHE A 42 -14.21 17.97 17.66
CA PHE A 42 -13.82 18.09 16.25
C PHE A 42 -12.31 18.27 16.05
N HIS A 43 -11.60 18.93 16.96
CA HIS A 43 -10.14 19.01 16.92
C HIS A 43 -9.50 17.63 17.15
N SER A 44 -10.00 16.90 18.16
CA SER A 44 -9.53 15.54 18.45
C SER A 44 -9.85 14.56 17.32
N ALA A 45 -11.06 14.67 16.74
CA ALA A 45 -11.49 13.86 15.62
C ALA A 45 -10.68 14.16 14.36
N GLY A 46 -10.51 15.45 14.01
CA GLY A 46 -9.74 15.86 12.83
C GLY A 46 -8.27 15.50 12.90
N TYR A 47 -7.64 15.56 14.08
CA TYR A 47 -6.26 15.11 14.25
C TYR A 47 -6.11 13.59 14.06
N ARG A 48 -7.03 12.80 14.63
CA ARG A 48 -7.05 11.35 14.44
C ARG A 48 -7.28 10.99 12.97
N ASP A 49 -8.23 11.66 12.33
CA ASP A 49 -8.56 11.46 10.93
C ASP A 49 -7.37 11.81 10.02
N GLY A 50 -6.68 12.92 10.30
CA GLY A 50 -5.45 13.29 9.61
C GLY A 50 -4.32 12.24 9.76
N ILE A 51 -4.15 11.64 10.95
CA ILE A 51 -3.18 10.54 11.14
C ILE A 51 -3.59 9.31 10.32
N VAL A 52 -4.88 8.95 10.33
CA VAL A 52 -5.38 7.78 9.60
C VAL A 52 -5.21 8.00 8.09
N ALA A 53 -5.64 9.16 7.58
CA ALA A 53 -5.47 9.53 6.18
C ALA A 53 -4.00 9.56 5.76
N GLY A 54 -3.10 10.08 6.61
CA GLY A 54 -1.65 10.05 6.33
C GLY A 54 -1.08 8.63 6.26
N LYS A 55 -1.46 7.75 7.20
CA LYS A 55 -1.05 6.33 7.17
C LYS A 55 -1.57 5.62 5.92
N GLU A 56 -2.82 5.89 5.55
CA GLU A 56 -3.43 5.32 4.36
C GLU A 56 -2.73 5.82 3.08
N ALA A 57 -2.43 7.11 2.98
CA ALA A 57 -1.71 7.68 1.85
C ALA A 57 -0.33 7.03 1.66
N ILE A 58 0.44 6.89 2.74
CA ILE A 58 1.75 6.20 2.71
C ILE A 58 1.59 4.73 2.30
N ALA A 59 0.58 4.04 2.82
CA ALA A 59 0.30 2.66 2.46
C ALA A 59 -0.07 2.50 0.98
N GLN A 60 -0.88 3.42 0.43
CA GLN A 60 -1.25 3.45 -0.99
C GLN A 60 -0.05 3.75 -1.88
N GLU A 61 0.85 4.65 -1.46
CA GLU A 61 2.09 4.93 -2.19
C GLU A 61 2.99 3.69 -2.26
N GLY A 62 3.20 3.02 -1.12
CA GLY A 62 3.97 1.78 -1.06
C GLY A 62 3.34 0.65 -1.89
N TYR A 63 2.01 0.52 -1.87
CA TYR A 63 1.28 -0.43 -2.71
C TYR A 63 1.47 -0.13 -4.20
N ASN A 64 1.28 1.13 -4.61
CA ASN A 64 1.41 1.54 -6.00
C ASN A 64 2.82 1.31 -6.53
N PHE A 65 3.84 1.61 -5.72
CA PHE A 65 5.23 1.32 -6.05
C PHE A 65 5.45 -0.19 -6.24
N GLY A 66 5.07 -1.00 -5.24
CA GLY A 66 5.21 -2.45 -5.31
C GLY A 66 4.44 -3.07 -6.47
N TYR A 67 3.26 -2.56 -6.79
CA TYR A 67 2.46 -2.99 -7.93
C TYR A 67 3.18 -2.71 -9.25
N LYS A 68 3.66 -1.49 -9.48
CA LYS A 68 4.38 -1.13 -10.71
C LYS A 68 5.58 -2.03 -10.96
N GLU A 69 6.38 -2.26 -9.93
CA GLU A 69 7.59 -3.10 -10.05
C GLU A 69 7.27 -4.59 -10.20
N SER A 70 6.20 -5.07 -9.56
CA SER A 70 5.87 -6.51 -9.52
C SER A 70 5.10 -7.00 -10.73
N VAL A 71 4.25 -6.17 -11.32
CA VAL A 71 3.37 -6.59 -12.43
C VAL A 71 4.19 -7.07 -13.62
N LEU A 72 5.22 -6.32 -14.03
CA LEU A 72 6.03 -6.69 -15.19
C LEU A 72 6.81 -7.99 -14.95
N ASN A 73 7.51 -8.08 -13.82
CA ASN A 73 8.31 -9.26 -13.48
C ASN A 73 7.43 -10.51 -13.24
N GLY A 74 6.27 -10.32 -12.60
CA GLY A 74 5.28 -11.38 -12.39
C GLY A 74 4.68 -11.86 -13.69
N TYR A 75 4.36 -10.95 -14.63
CA TYR A 75 3.89 -11.28 -15.97
C TYR A 75 4.93 -12.11 -16.73
N GLN A 76 6.18 -11.66 -16.78
CA GLN A 76 7.25 -12.38 -17.48
C GLN A 76 7.49 -13.78 -16.92
N PHE A 77 7.50 -13.93 -15.58
CA PHE A 77 7.62 -15.24 -14.96
C PHE A 77 6.42 -16.14 -15.24
N GLY A 78 5.21 -15.59 -15.18
CA GLY A 78 3.98 -16.29 -15.56
C GLY A 78 4.01 -16.76 -17.01
N LEU A 79 4.52 -15.94 -17.93
CA LEU A 79 4.69 -16.28 -19.33
C LEU A 79 5.67 -17.44 -19.51
N VAL A 80 6.84 -17.39 -18.84
CA VAL A 80 7.80 -18.49 -18.89
C VAL A 80 7.18 -19.79 -18.40
N ARG A 81 6.50 -19.75 -17.26
CA ARG A 81 5.82 -20.91 -16.69
C ARG A 81 4.73 -21.44 -17.62
N GLY A 82 3.94 -20.56 -18.23
CA GLY A 82 2.88 -20.93 -19.17
C GLY A 82 3.41 -21.58 -20.44
N VAL A 83 4.35 -20.94 -21.13
CA VAL A 83 4.92 -21.44 -22.40
C VAL A 83 5.66 -22.75 -22.18
N SER A 84 6.51 -22.83 -21.16
CA SER A 84 7.24 -24.06 -20.85
C SER A 84 6.32 -25.22 -20.46
N SER A 85 5.23 -24.94 -19.72
CA SER A 85 4.23 -25.96 -19.38
C SER A 85 3.47 -26.42 -20.62
N ALA A 86 2.99 -25.49 -21.46
CA ALA A 86 2.28 -25.81 -22.69
C ALA A 86 3.13 -26.73 -23.59
N LEU A 87 4.42 -26.42 -23.75
CA LEU A 87 5.35 -27.24 -24.53
C LEU A 87 5.63 -28.61 -23.89
N ALA A 88 5.70 -28.67 -22.56
CA ALA A 88 5.95 -29.92 -21.85
C ALA A 88 4.76 -30.90 -21.93
N PHE A 89 3.52 -30.38 -21.97
CA PHE A 89 2.31 -31.20 -22.05
C PHE A 89 1.85 -31.54 -23.48
N LEU A 90 2.54 -31.05 -24.51
CA LEU A 90 2.25 -31.45 -25.89
C LEU A 90 2.61 -32.93 -26.13
N PRO A 91 1.80 -33.67 -26.90
CA PRO A 91 2.17 -34.97 -27.44
C PRO A 91 3.49 -34.90 -28.19
N ASP A 92 4.26 -35.98 -28.13
CA ASP A 92 5.59 -36.02 -28.72
C ASP A 92 5.54 -35.63 -30.19
N GLU A 93 4.60 -36.15 -30.98
CA GLU A 93 4.49 -35.88 -32.43
C GLU A 93 4.28 -34.39 -32.76
N LEU A 94 3.54 -33.66 -31.92
CA LEU A 94 3.32 -32.23 -32.10
C LEU A 94 4.52 -31.43 -31.63
N ARG A 95 5.10 -31.83 -30.50
CA ARG A 95 6.33 -31.23 -29.99
C ARG A 95 7.48 -31.42 -30.99
N GLU A 96 7.50 -32.53 -31.70
CA GLU A 96 8.54 -32.82 -32.68
C GLU A 96 8.49 -31.90 -33.89
N LYS A 97 7.28 -31.56 -34.33
CA LYS A 97 7.03 -30.64 -35.44
C LYS A 97 7.27 -29.18 -35.08
N LEU A 98 7.08 -28.82 -33.81
CA LEU A 98 7.30 -27.46 -33.32
C LEU A 98 8.77 -27.18 -33.05
N ILE A 99 9.50 -28.20 -32.60
CA ILE A 99 10.92 -28.12 -32.22
C ILE A 99 11.65 -29.26 -32.91
N ASP A 100 12.32 -28.99 -34.03
CA ASP A 100 12.95 -30.07 -34.81
C ASP A 100 14.19 -30.67 -34.12
N LYS A 101 14.94 -29.86 -33.37
CA LYS A 101 16.19 -30.28 -32.74
C LYS A 101 15.93 -30.93 -31.38
N GLN A 102 16.44 -32.16 -31.21
CA GLN A 102 16.32 -32.89 -29.94
C GLN A 102 16.96 -32.11 -28.77
N GLU A 103 18.13 -31.50 -28.99
CA GLU A 103 18.83 -30.69 -27.98
C GLU A 103 17.98 -29.53 -27.45
N THR A 104 17.21 -28.86 -28.32
CA THR A 104 16.34 -27.75 -27.90
C THR A 104 15.12 -28.26 -27.12
N ARG A 105 14.59 -29.45 -27.45
CA ARG A 105 13.50 -30.07 -26.69
C ARG A 105 13.92 -30.38 -25.26
N GLU A 106 15.11 -30.95 -25.09
CA GLU A 106 15.68 -31.26 -23.78
C GLU A 106 15.88 -29.98 -22.96
N LYS A 107 16.32 -28.89 -23.59
CA LYS A 107 16.43 -27.58 -22.94
C LYS A 107 15.07 -27.02 -22.51
N PHE A 108 14.03 -27.12 -23.34
CA PHE A 108 12.67 -26.73 -22.94
C PHE A 108 12.13 -27.56 -21.78
N GLN A 109 12.37 -28.88 -21.77
CA GLN A 109 11.99 -29.74 -20.65
C GLN A 109 12.74 -29.41 -19.36
N LYS A 110 14.04 -29.09 -19.47
CA LYS A 110 14.85 -28.65 -18.34
C LYS A 110 14.37 -27.31 -17.78
N LEU A 111 14.04 -26.36 -18.66
CA LEU A 111 13.47 -25.06 -18.29
C LEU A 111 12.14 -25.25 -17.57
N HIS A 112 11.22 -26.06 -18.13
CA HIS A 112 9.95 -26.40 -17.51
C HIS A 112 10.14 -26.99 -16.11
N SER A 113 11.02 -27.99 -15.96
CA SER A 113 11.29 -28.64 -14.67
C SER A 113 11.85 -27.64 -13.65
N SER A 114 12.75 -26.76 -14.07
CA SER A 114 13.39 -25.76 -13.19
C SER A 114 12.39 -24.70 -12.71
N VAL A 115 11.59 -24.16 -13.62
CA VAL A 115 10.57 -23.14 -13.32
C VAL A 115 9.43 -23.73 -12.48
N HIS A 116 9.02 -24.96 -12.76
CA HIS A 116 7.92 -25.60 -12.05
C HIS A 116 8.32 -26.16 -10.67
N ALA A 117 9.62 -26.45 -10.46
CA ALA A 117 10.17 -26.76 -9.13
C ALA A 117 10.20 -25.53 -8.21
N LEU A 118 10.16 -24.31 -8.77
CA LEU A 118 10.13 -23.08 -7.99
C LEU A 118 8.76 -22.91 -7.30
N SER A 119 8.75 -22.94 -5.97
CA SER A 119 7.57 -22.59 -5.18
C SER A 119 7.24 -21.10 -5.34
N THR A 120 5.95 -20.76 -5.26
CA THR A 120 5.47 -19.37 -5.23
C THR A 120 6.15 -18.55 -4.13
N GLU A 121 6.37 -19.14 -2.95
CA GLU A 121 7.03 -18.47 -1.82
C GLU A 121 8.49 -18.12 -2.12
N VAL A 122 9.19 -19.06 -2.76
CA VAL A 122 10.59 -18.87 -3.18
C VAL A 122 10.65 -17.80 -4.28
N ALA A 123 9.75 -17.86 -5.26
CA ALA A 123 9.66 -16.86 -6.33
C ALA A 123 9.41 -15.45 -5.80
N MET A 124 8.45 -15.31 -4.87
CA MET A 124 8.18 -14.02 -4.22
C MET A 124 9.40 -13.52 -3.45
N LYS A 125 10.08 -14.39 -2.70
CA LYS A 125 11.30 -14.01 -1.98
C LYS A 125 12.38 -13.47 -2.93
N ARG A 126 12.61 -14.14 -4.07
CA ARG A 126 13.55 -13.65 -5.10
C ARG A 126 13.17 -12.28 -5.61
N PHE A 127 11.88 -12.08 -5.87
CA PHE A 127 11.39 -10.81 -6.36
C PHE A 127 11.63 -9.67 -5.35
N TYR A 128 11.37 -9.91 -4.06
CA TYR A 128 11.68 -8.93 -3.00
C TYR A 128 13.19 -8.67 -2.87
N GLU A 129 14.02 -9.71 -2.94
CA GLU A 129 15.48 -9.57 -2.94
C GLU A 129 15.93 -8.65 -4.10
N THR A 130 15.45 -8.89 -5.32
CA THR A 130 15.74 -8.06 -6.51
C THR A 130 15.24 -6.62 -6.39
N LEU A 131 14.09 -6.39 -5.74
CA LEU A 131 13.60 -5.04 -5.46
C LEU A 131 14.50 -4.27 -4.50
N THR A 132 14.96 -4.94 -3.42
CA THR A 132 15.79 -4.32 -2.40
C THR A 132 17.20 -3.99 -2.91
N THR A 133 17.76 -4.80 -3.80
CA THR A 133 19.07 -4.51 -4.41
C THR A 133 19.00 -3.32 -5.36
N LYS A 134 17.94 -3.22 -6.20
CA LYS A 134 17.75 -2.06 -7.10
C LYS A 134 17.63 -0.73 -6.35
N GLN A 135 16.93 -0.69 -5.21
CA GLN A 135 16.83 0.52 -4.39
C GLN A 135 18.16 0.95 -3.75
N GLY A 136 19.10 0.01 -3.55
CA GLY A 136 20.43 0.32 -3.02
C GLY A 136 21.34 1.05 -4.00
N GLU A 137 21.15 0.82 -5.30
CA GLU A 137 21.96 1.42 -6.37
C GLU A 137 21.53 2.87 -6.68
N GLU A 138 20.23 3.16 -6.59
CA GLU A 138 19.65 4.49 -6.89
C GLU A 138 19.79 5.51 -5.75
N LYS A 139 20.05 5.07 -4.50
CA LYS A 139 20.20 5.94 -3.32
C LYS A 139 21.64 6.42 -3.04
N SER A 140 22.58 6.22 -3.95
CA SER A 140 23.98 6.66 -3.78
C SER A 140 24.21 8.17 -4.05
N GLY A 141 23.13 8.96 -4.17
CA GLY A 141 23.22 10.39 -4.44
C GLY A 141 22.16 11.22 -3.71
N GLU A 142 22.11 11.17 -2.38
CA GLU A 142 21.66 12.30 -1.53
C GLU A 142 21.90 11.96 -0.05
N GLU A 143 22.77 12.71 0.61
CA GLU A 143 23.07 12.58 2.05
C GLU A 143 22.03 13.31 2.91
N GLY A 144 21.48 12.61 3.90
CA GLY A 144 20.68 13.18 5.00
C GLY A 144 20.47 12.13 6.11
N PRO A 145 20.65 12.47 7.40
CA PRO A 145 20.93 11.47 8.44
C PRO A 145 19.68 10.92 9.14
N ASP A 146 19.90 9.76 9.76
CA ASP A 146 19.05 9.02 10.72
C ASP A 146 17.87 8.19 10.18
N SER A 147 18.15 6.90 9.98
CA SER A 147 17.39 5.86 10.68
C SER A 147 18.24 4.61 10.84
N CYS A 148 18.37 4.16 12.08
CA CYS A 148 18.96 2.88 12.41
C CYS A 148 18.09 1.75 11.81
N SER A 149 18.68 0.95 10.95
CA SER A 149 18.13 -0.34 10.59
C SER A 149 19.30 -1.31 10.52
N ASP A 150 19.50 -1.99 11.65
CA ASP A 150 20.29 -3.20 11.74
C ASP A 150 19.69 -4.21 10.76
N SER A 151 20.30 -4.34 9.60
CA SER A 151 20.03 -5.41 8.65
C SER A 151 21.31 -6.21 8.53
N GLY A 152 21.38 -7.27 9.34
CA GLY A 152 22.44 -8.25 9.32
C GLY A 152 22.73 -8.68 7.88
N SER A 153 23.89 -8.25 7.40
CA SER A 153 24.44 -8.64 6.11
C SER A 153 24.89 -10.10 6.21
N GLY A 154 23.92 -11.00 6.01
CA GLY A 154 24.16 -12.40 5.74
C GLY A 154 24.59 -12.57 4.30
N SER A 155 25.89 -12.36 4.05
CA SER A 155 26.57 -12.85 2.85
C SER A 155 26.30 -14.34 2.70
N GLY A 156 25.58 -14.69 1.64
CA GLY A 156 25.33 -16.04 1.21
C GLY A 156 25.08 -16.01 -0.28
N VAL A 157 26.16 -15.92 -1.06
CA VAL A 157 26.15 -16.18 -2.50
C VAL A 157 25.72 -17.62 -2.72
N ASN A 158 24.42 -17.84 -2.69
CA ASN A 158 23.82 -18.92 -3.44
C ASN A 158 23.57 -18.27 -4.80
N VAL A 159 24.23 -18.76 -5.86
CA VAL A 159 23.88 -18.39 -7.23
C VAL A 159 22.45 -18.87 -7.45
N THR A 160 21.51 -17.99 -7.14
CA THR A 160 20.11 -18.26 -7.27
C THR A 160 19.74 -17.54 -8.52
N THR A 161 19.53 -18.31 -9.58
CA THR A 161 19.11 -17.83 -10.89
C THR A 161 18.03 -16.78 -10.69
N ASP A 162 18.36 -15.53 -11.05
CA ASP A 162 17.42 -14.43 -11.02
C ASP A 162 16.21 -14.79 -11.89
N LEU A 163 15.04 -14.29 -11.54
CA LEU A 163 13.81 -14.61 -12.28
C LEU A 163 13.94 -14.22 -13.76
N GLY A 164 14.67 -13.14 -14.05
CA GLY A 164 14.98 -12.68 -15.40
C GLY A 164 15.84 -13.66 -16.20
N SER A 165 16.63 -14.51 -15.55
CA SER A 165 17.44 -15.52 -16.25
C SER A 165 16.58 -16.57 -16.98
N TYR A 166 15.41 -16.91 -16.44
CA TYR A 166 14.49 -17.82 -17.11
C TYR A 166 13.81 -17.17 -18.32
N VAL A 167 13.59 -15.86 -18.27
CA VAL A 167 13.04 -15.09 -19.38
C VAL A 167 14.04 -15.06 -20.54
N THR A 168 15.30 -14.75 -20.25
CA THR A 168 16.35 -14.73 -21.28
C THR A 168 16.64 -16.13 -21.85
N GLU A 169 16.58 -17.17 -21.02
CA GLU A 169 16.67 -18.56 -21.47
C GLU A 169 15.52 -18.91 -22.41
N LEU A 170 14.27 -18.58 -22.06
CA LEU A 170 13.11 -18.82 -22.90
C LEU A 170 13.24 -18.09 -24.25
N SER A 171 13.57 -16.80 -24.24
CA SER A 171 13.74 -16.02 -25.48
C SER A 171 14.80 -16.65 -26.39
N SER A 172 15.96 -17.04 -25.84
CA SER A 172 17.01 -17.71 -26.61
C SER A 172 16.57 -19.06 -27.21
N LEU A 173 15.65 -19.77 -26.55
CA LEU A 173 15.10 -21.03 -27.07
C LEU A 173 14.04 -20.81 -28.15
N LEU A 174 13.24 -19.75 -28.03
CA LEU A 174 12.27 -19.33 -29.04
C LEU A 174 12.97 -18.83 -30.32
N ASP A 175 14.07 -18.08 -30.20
CA ASP A 175 14.88 -17.66 -31.35
C ASP A 175 15.42 -18.85 -32.17
N LYS A 176 15.65 -19.99 -31.49
CA LYS A 176 16.10 -21.24 -32.12
C LYS A 176 14.95 -22.05 -32.73
N SER A 177 13.70 -21.67 -32.44
CA SER A 177 12.47 -22.38 -32.81
C SER A 177 11.45 -21.39 -33.42
N PRO A 178 11.72 -20.87 -34.64
CA PRO A 178 10.94 -19.77 -35.24
C PRO A 178 9.48 -20.12 -35.54
N THR A 179 9.10 -21.40 -35.46
CA THR A 179 7.72 -21.87 -35.57
C THR A 179 6.84 -21.40 -34.40
N ILE A 180 7.44 -20.98 -33.28
CA ILE A 180 6.74 -20.56 -32.07
C ILE A 180 6.86 -19.04 -31.93
N GLU A 181 5.75 -18.33 -32.14
CA GLU A 181 5.69 -16.89 -31.90
C GLU A 181 5.17 -16.60 -30.48
N VAL A 182 6.00 -15.93 -29.67
CA VAL A 182 5.60 -15.40 -28.36
C VAL A 182 5.93 -13.92 -28.32
N LYS A 183 4.94 -13.09 -27.95
CA LYS A 183 5.12 -11.65 -27.79
C LYS A 183 5.47 -11.34 -26.34
N PHE A 184 6.65 -10.77 -26.14
CA PHE A 184 7.03 -10.17 -24.87
C PHE A 184 6.60 -8.71 -24.92
N ASP A 185 5.46 -8.38 -24.31
CA ASP A 185 5.07 -7.00 -24.11
C ASP A 185 6.05 -6.39 -23.08
N THR A 186 6.77 -5.35 -23.52
CA THR A 186 7.76 -4.61 -22.72
C THR A 186 7.13 -3.36 -22.14
#